data_AF-M4BFL9-F1
#
_entry.id   AF-M4BFL9-F1
#
_cell.length_a   1.000
_cell.length_b   1.000
_cell.length_c   1.000
_cell.angle_alpha   90.00
_cell.angle_beta   90.00
_cell.angle_gamma   90.00
#
_symmetry.space_group_name_H-M   'P 1'
#
loop_
_entity.id
_entity.type
_entity.pdbx_description
1 polymer ?
#
loop_
_entity_poly.entity_id
_entity_poly.type
_entity_poly.pdbx_seq_one_letter_code
_entity_poly.pdbx_strand_id
1 'polypeptide(L)'
;MLVILRTLEQHTRGQNVTTNVGKPGVPWHAAVAGGIGGYVVWGRYSGVNFQIVMYLMSRVLISLVRLLAAKGYQPFVQYRFKRAYPVLATVVWASVMWLYESEPQTLHPSLLKSMQFLYDESCRWDNGVVDFLPSAATTAVCLLTWLQV
;
A
#
# COMPACT_ATOMS: atom_id res chain seq x y z
N MET A 1 10.44 -52.34 -7.57
CA MET A 1 11.61 -51.69 -6.94
C MET A 1 11.59 -50.16 -7.08
N LEU A 2 11.43 -49.61 -8.30
CA LEU A 2 11.31 -48.15 -8.54
C LEU A 2 10.11 -47.46 -7.87
N VAL A 3 8.97 -48.16 -7.75
CA VAL A 3 7.78 -47.62 -7.06
C VAL A 3 8.08 -47.37 -5.59
N ILE A 4 8.73 -48.32 -4.90
CA ILE A 4 9.10 -48.22 -3.48
C ILE A 4 10.10 -47.08 -3.26
N LEU A 5 11.07 -46.88 -4.16
CA LEU A 5 11.99 -45.75 -4.08
C LEU A 5 11.27 -44.39 -4.24
N ARG A 6 10.27 -44.30 -5.12
CA ARG A 6 9.44 -43.08 -5.24
C ARG A 6 8.58 -42.86 -4.00
N THR A 7 8.06 -43.92 -3.38
CA THR A 7 7.26 -43.79 -2.15
C THR A 7 8.13 -43.35 -0.96
N LEU A 8 9.36 -43.86 -0.86
CA LEU A 8 10.30 -43.46 0.18
C LEU A 8 10.82 -42.02 0.00
N GLU A 9 11.10 -41.59 -1.24
CA GLU A 9 11.40 -40.19 -1.56
C GLU A 9 10.28 -39.23 -1.12
N GLN A 10 9.00 -39.58 -1.38
CA GLN A 10 7.88 -38.74 -0.95
C GLN A 10 7.72 -38.70 0.58
N HIS A 11 8.03 -39.79 1.29
CA HIS A 11 7.99 -39.83 2.75
C HIS A 11 9.10 -38.98 3.39
N THR A 12 10.33 -39.05 2.84
CA THR A 12 11.47 -38.24 3.31
C THR A 12 11.33 -36.75 2.95
N ARG A 13 10.70 -36.43 1.81
CA ARG A 13 10.44 -35.05 1.38
C ARG A 13 9.33 -34.37 2.19
N GLY A 14 8.40 -35.14 2.74
CA GLY A 14 7.35 -34.66 3.65
C GLY A 14 7.82 -34.42 5.10
N GLN A 15 8.87 -35.13 5.56
CA GLN A 15 9.40 -34.97 6.92
C GLN A 15 10.45 -33.86 7.06
N ASN A 16 11.13 -33.45 5.99
CA ASN A 16 12.12 -32.36 6.03
C ASN A 16 11.54 -30.94 5.96
N VAL A 17 10.21 -30.79 6.06
CA VAL A 17 9.55 -29.48 6.25
C VAL A 17 8.59 -29.54 7.44
N THR A 18 8.90 -30.32 8.46
CA THR A 18 8.41 -30.03 9.82
C THR A 18 9.42 -29.12 10.50
N THR A 19 9.52 -27.88 10.05
CA THR A 19 10.09 -26.82 10.89
C THR A 19 9.11 -26.56 12.04
N ASN A 20 9.16 -27.43 13.05
CA ASN A 20 8.87 -27.06 14.43
C ASN A 20 10.00 -26.15 14.98
N VAL A 21 10.47 -25.25 14.12
CA VAL A 21 11.51 -24.25 14.32
C VAL A 21 10.92 -23.00 13.68
N GLY A 22 10.23 -22.18 14.48
CA GLY A 22 9.75 -20.89 14.00
C GLY A 22 8.29 -20.53 14.28
N LYS A 23 7.52 -21.33 15.03
CA LYS A 23 6.28 -20.83 15.65
C LYS A 23 6.61 -20.41 17.08
N PRO A 24 6.90 -19.13 17.37
CA PRO A 24 7.12 -18.71 18.74
C PRO A 24 5.85 -19.03 19.53
N GLY A 25 5.99 -19.73 20.65
CA GLY A 25 4.88 -20.13 21.53
C GLY A 25 4.11 -18.96 22.14
N VAL A 26 4.49 -17.72 21.80
CA VAL A 26 3.95 -16.47 22.33
C VAL A 26 4.00 -15.40 21.22
N PRO A 27 2.85 -14.91 20.72
CA PRO A 27 2.76 -14.01 19.55
C PRO A 27 3.58 -12.73 19.65
N TRP A 28 3.82 -12.25 20.87
CA TRP A 28 4.52 -11.00 21.12
C TRP A 28 6.02 -11.06 20.80
N HIS A 29 6.67 -12.23 20.86
CA HIS A 29 8.09 -12.36 20.53
C HIS A 29 8.36 -12.13 19.04
N ALA A 30 7.46 -12.59 18.16
CA ALA A 30 7.55 -12.31 16.73
C ALA A 30 7.37 -10.81 16.44
N ALA A 31 6.46 -10.15 17.17
CA ALA A 31 6.24 -8.71 17.04
C ALA A 31 7.45 -7.91 17.51
N VAL A 32 8.08 -8.30 18.63
CA VAL A 32 9.28 -7.64 19.15
C VAL A 32 10.49 -7.90 18.25
N ALA A 33 10.73 -9.14 17.81
CA ALA A 33 11.81 -9.46 16.88
C ALA A 33 11.65 -8.76 15.53
N GLY A 34 10.42 -8.70 15.00
CA GLY A 34 10.09 -7.96 13.79
C GLY A 34 10.23 -6.45 13.97
N GLY A 35 9.87 -5.90 15.13
CA GLY A 35 10.03 -4.49 15.46
C GLY A 35 11.50 -4.07 15.54
N ILE A 36 12.34 -4.88 16.20
CA ILE A 36 13.78 -4.63 16.29
C ILE A 36 14.44 -4.74 14.91
N GLY A 37 14.12 -5.79 14.15
CA GLY A 37 14.63 -5.96 12.77
C GLY A 37 14.20 -4.83 11.84
N GLY A 38 12.95 -4.38 11.96
CA GLY A 38 12.43 -3.25 11.19
C GLY A 38 13.13 -1.92 11.53
N TYR A 39 13.42 -1.66 12.81
CA TYR A 39 14.15 -0.47 13.23
C TYR A 39 15.59 -0.45 12.69
N VAL A 40 16.27 -1.59 12.65
CA VAL A 40 17.64 -1.69 12.13
C VAL A 40 17.68 -1.48 10.61
N VAL A 41 16.73 -2.04 9.86
CA VAL A 41 16.71 -1.95 8.38
C VAL A 41 16.19 -0.60 7.90
N TRP A 42 15.12 -0.08 8.49
CA TRP A 42 14.45 1.15 8.05
C TRP A 42 14.74 2.38 8.92
N GLY A 43 15.58 2.26 9.95
CA GLY A 43 15.89 3.37 10.86
C GLY A 43 16.64 4.54 10.23
N ARG A 44 17.27 4.33 9.07
CA ARG A 44 17.91 5.42 8.32
C ARG A 44 16.88 6.20 7.52
N TYR A 45 16.79 7.50 7.78
CA TYR A 45 15.98 8.40 6.96
C TYR A 45 16.57 8.50 5.55
N SER A 46 15.80 8.07 4.56
CA SER A 46 16.10 8.15 3.13
C SER A 46 14.76 8.28 2.39
N GLY A 47 14.72 9.02 1.27
CA GLY A 47 13.48 9.23 0.51
C GLY A 47 12.79 7.92 0.11
N VAL A 48 13.56 6.88 -0.20
CA VAL A 48 13.04 5.54 -0.55
C VAL A 48 12.47 4.83 0.68
N ASN A 49 13.17 4.87 1.82
CA ASN A 49 12.68 4.29 3.07
C ASN A 49 11.36 4.95 3.49
N PHE A 50 11.28 6.27 3.34
CA PHE A 50 10.08 7.03 3.66
C PHE A 50 8.87 6.64 2.79
N GLN A 51 9.07 6.44 1.49
CA GLN A 51 8.02 5.93 0.59
C GLN A 51 7.52 4.53 1.01
N ILE A 52 8.44 3.62 1.37
CA ILE A 52 8.09 2.28 1.84
C ILE A 52 7.29 2.35 3.15
N VAL A 53 7.73 3.18 4.10
CA VAL A 53 7.05 3.36 5.40
C VAL A 53 5.64 3.92 5.21
N MET A 54 5.45 4.94 4.38
CA MET A 54 4.12 5.51 4.09
C MET A 54 3.17 4.49 3.44
N TYR A 55 3.69 3.70 2.51
CA TYR A 55 2.93 2.61 1.89
C TYR A 55 2.52 1.54 2.90
N LEU A 56 3.44 1.12 3.78
CA LEU A 56 3.16 0.13 4.80
C LEU A 56 2.17 0.66 5.85
N MET A 57 2.31 1.91 6.27
CA MET A 57 1.42 2.57 7.24
C MET A 57 -0.04 2.57 6.77
N SER A 58 -0.30 2.90 5.50
CA SER A 58 -1.66 2.83 4.93
C SER A 58 -2.25 1.42 5.02
N ARG A 59 -1.45 0.39 4.70
CA ARG A 59 -1.88 -1.01 4.76
C ARG A 59 -2.14 -1.49 6.18
N VAL A 60 -1.31 -1.09 7.13
CA VAL A 60 -1.50 -1.39 8.55
C VAL A 60 -2.77 -0.71 9.06
N LEU A 61 -3.01 0.55 8.70
CA LEU A 61 -4.22 1.27 9.09
C LEU A 61 -5.49 0.60 8.56
N ILE A 62 -5.51 0.22 7.27
CA ILE A 62 -6.65 -0.53 6.68
C ILE A 62 -6.85 -1.87 7.39
N SER A 63 -5.76 -2.55 7.73
CA SER A 63 -5.81 -3.83 8.45
C SER A 63 -6.32 -3.65 9.88
N LEU A 64 -5.94 -2.56 10.55
CA LEU A 64 -6.43 -2.20 11.88
C LEU A 64 -7.91 -1.85 11.86
N VAL A 65 -8.36 -1.08 10.88
CA VAL A 65 -9.79 -0.79 10.67
C VAL A 65 -10.58 -2.09 10.48
N ARG A 66 -10.07 -3.03 9.67
CA ARG A 66 -10.70 -4.34 9.48
C ARG A 66 -10.70 -5.17 10.77
N LEU A 67 -9.63 -5.10 11.56
CA LEU A 67 -9.53 -5.77 12.85
C LEU A 67 -10.50 -5.18 13.88
N LEU A 68 -10.62 -3.86 13.96
CA LEU A 68 -11.57 -3.16 14.83
C LEU A 68 -13.02 -3.46 14.43
N ALA A 69 -13.32 -3.49 13.13
CA ALA A 69 -14.62 -3.90 12.62
C ALA A 69 -14.94 -5.37 12.97
N ALA A 70 -13.93 -6.26 12.93
CA ALA A 70 -14.08 -7.67 13.30
C ALA A 70 -14.20 -7.88 14.82
N LYS A 71 -13.51 -7.07 15.63
CA LYS A 71 -13.55 -7.15 17.10
C LYS A 71 -14.75 -6.47 17.75
N GLY A 72 -15.61 -5.81 16.96
CA GLY A 72 -17.00 -5.53 17.32
C GLY A 72 -17.21 -4.81 18.66
N TYR A 73 -16.97 -3.51 18.71
CA TYR A 73 -17.74 -2.67 19.63
C TYR A 73 -19.20 -2.68 19.15
N GLN A 74 -20.11 -3.05 20.05
CA GLN A 74 -21.41 -3.64 19.70
C GLN A 74 -22.46 -2.81 18.91
N PRO A 75 -22.30 -1.52 18.54
CA PRO A 75 -23.22 -0.94 17.55
C PRO A 75 -22.76 -1.10 16.08
N PHE A 76 -21.51 -1.52 15.80
CA PHE A 76 -20.97 -1.57 14.42
C PHE A 76 -21.00 -2.95 13.75
N VAL A 77 -21.41 -4.00 14.49
CA VAL A 77 -21.50 -5.39 13.97
C VAL A 77 -22.44 -5.51 12.77
N GLN A 78 -23.40 -4.61 12.63
CA GLN A 78 -24.38 -4.61 11.53
C GLN A 78 -23.88 -3.86 10.27
N TYR A 79 -22.79 -3.08 10.36
CA TYR A 79 -22.29 -2.28 9.25
C TYR A 79 -21.19 -3.04 8.49
N ARG A 80 -21.67 -3.94 7.61
CA ARG A 80 -20.90 -4.58 6.53
C ARG A 80 -19.86 -3.59 5.97
N PHE A 81 -18.60 -4.01 5.86
CA PHE A 81 -17.42 -3.24 5.37
C PHE A 81 -17.72 -2.16 4.30
N LYS A 82 -18.69 -2.41 3.40
CA LYS A 82 -19.25 -1.46 2.43
C LYS A 82 -19.73 -0.11 3.01
N ARG A 83 -20.20 -0.03 4.26
CA ARG A 83 -20.64 1.23 4.89
C ARG A 83 -19.60 1.90 5.78
N ALA A 84 -18.66 1.15 6.35
CA ALA A 84 -17.55 1.75 7.10
C ALA A 84 -16.55 2.45 6.18
N TYR A 85 -16.31 1.87 5.00
CA TYR A 85 -15.42 2.43 3.98
C TYR A 85 -15.75 3.88 3.58
N PRO A 86 -16.99 4.25 3.17
CA PRO A 86 -17.30 5.62 2.79
C PRO A 86 -17.17 6.60 3.97
N VAL A 87 -17.55 6.21 5.19
CA VAL A 87 -17.39 7.07 6.37
C VAL A 87 -15.92 7.35 6.67
N LEU A 88 -15.06 6.33 6.55
CA LEU A 88 -13.63 6.53 6.70
C LEU A 88 -13.04 7.37 5.58
N ALA A 89 -13.50 7.16 4.34
CA ALA A 89 -13.06 7.95 3.20
C ALA A 89 -13.43 9.44 3.37
N THR A 90 -14.65 9.75 3.81
CA THR A 90 -15.08 11.14 4.03
C THR A 90 -14.35 11.78 5.20
N VAL A 91 -14.11 11.06 6.29
CA VAL A 91 -13.33 11.57 7.44
C VAL A 91 -11.88 11.82 7.05
N VAL A 92 -11.25 10.90 6.33
CA VAL A 92 -9.88 11.07 5.83
C VAL A 92 -9.83 12.28 4.90
N TRP A 93 -10.76 12.40 3.95
CA TRP A 93 -10.81 13.52 3.02
C TRP A 93 -11.01 14.87 3.73
N ALA A 94 -11.96 14.94 4.67
CA ALA A 94 -12.20 16.14 5.48
C ALA A 94 -10.95 16.53 6.30
N SER A 95 -10.24 15.53 6.85
CA SER A 95 -8.99 15.77 7.58
C SER A 95 -7.90 16.34 6.68
N VAL A 96 -7.79 15.86 5.43
CA VAL A 96 -6.82 16.40 4.46
C VAL A 96 -7.14 17.84 4.10
N MET A 97 -8.42 18.15 3.83
CA MET A 97 -8.85 19.52 3.54
C MET A 97 -8.54 20.48 4.69
N TRP A 98 -8.89 20.08 5.92
CA TRP A 98 -8.60 20.87 7.12
C TRP A 98 -7.11 21.13 7.32
N LEU A 99 -6.27 20.09 7.12
CA LEU A 99 -4.83 20.21 7.28
C LEU A 99 -4.19 21.07 6.19
N TYR A 100 -4.68 20.96 4.95
CA TYR A 100 -4.23 21.79 3.83
C TYR A 100 -4.52 23.28 4.07
N GLU A 101 -5.68 23.62 4.63
CA GLU A 101 -6.07 24.99 4.95
C GLU A 101 -5.31 25.56 6.15
N SER A 102 -5.05 24.73 7.18
CA SER A 102 -4.36 25.18 8.40
C SER A 102 -2.85 25.37 8.20
N GLU A 103 -2.13 24.33 7.73
CA GLU A 103 -0.68 24.36 7.54
C GLU A 103 -0.22 23.44 6.39
N PRO A 104 -0.18 23.94 5.14
CA PRO A 104 0.13 23.12 3.96
C PRO A 104 1.57 22.58 3.96
N GLN A 105 2.50 23.22 4.68
CA GLN A 105 3.90 22.82 4.77
C GLN A 105 4.13 21.56 5.61
N THR A 106 3.16 21.18 6.45
CA THR A 106 3.20 19.95 7.25
C THR A 106 2.67 18.73 6.51
N LEU A 107 2.03 18.93 5.34
CA LEU A 107 1.55 17.83 4.51
C LEU A 107 2.69 17.05 3.88
N HIS A 108 2.48 15.74 3.74
CA HIS A 108 3.36 14.91 2.94
C HIS A 108 3.52 15.49 1.52
N PRO A 109 4.74 15.61 0.99
CA PRO A 109 5.00 16.30 -0.27
C PRO A 109 4.22 15.72 -1.46
N SER A 110 3.88 14.42 -1.44
CA SER A 110 3.03 13.82 -2.48
C SER A 110 1.56 14.25 -2.40
N LEU A 111 1.03 14.45 -1.19
CA LEU A 111 -0.36 14.84 -0.99
C LEU A 111 -0.53 16.34 -1.27
N LEU A 112 0.46 17.13 -0.85
CA LEU A 112 0.53 18.55 -1.16
C LEU A 112 0.53 18.79 -2.68
N LYS A 113 1.39 18.09 -3.43
CA LYS A 113 1.40 18.14 -4.91
C LYS A 113 0.06 17.77 -5.52
N SER A 114 -0.63 16.75 -4.99
CA SER A 114 -1.95 16.35 -5.49
C SER A 114 -3.02 17.41 -5.22
N MET A 115 -2.99 18.07 -4.06
CA MET A 115 -3.93 19.15 -3.74
C MET A 115 -3.65 20.42 -4.55
N GLN A 116 -2.38 20.81 -4.70
CA GLN A 116 -1.98 21.92 -5.55
C GLN A 116 -2.38 21.70 -7.01
N PHE A 117 -2.20 20.48 -7.54
CA PHE A 117 -2.67 20.14 -8.88
C PHE A 117 -4.20 20.30 -9.03
N LEU A 118 -4.96 19.79 -8.05
CA LEU A 118 -6.42 19.86 -8.08
C LEU A 118 -6.99 21.27 -7.86
N TYR A 119 -6.33 22.13 -7.11
CA TYR A 119 -6.84 23.46 -6.77
C TYR A 119 -6.20 24.58 -7.61
N ASP A 120 -4.87 24.58 -7.75
CA ASP A 120 -4.13 25.67 -8.42
C ASP A 120 -3.95 25.40 -9.92
N GLU A 121 -3.57 24.18 -10.29
CA GLU A 121 -3.29 23.82 -11.69
C GLU A 121 -4.59 23.64 -12.50
N SER A 122 -5.68 23.24 -11.84
CA SER A 122 -7.00 23.05 -12.48
C SER A 122 -7.64 24.35 -12.97
N CYS A 123 -7.20 25.51 -12.44
CA CYS A 123 -7.61 26.83 -12.90
C CYS A 123 -6.69 27.43 -13.98
N ARG A 124 -5.56 26.79 -14.30
CA ARG A 124 -4.64 27.19 -15.37
C ARG A 124 -4.67 26.15 -16.48
N TRP A 125 -5.64 26.29 -17.38
CA TRP A 125 -5.65 25.54 -18.64
C TRP A 125 -4.60 26.15 -19.57
N ASP A 126 -3.33 25.83 -19.36
CA ASP A 126 -2.26 26.56 -20.05
C ASP A 126 -2.09 26.06 -21.49
N ASN A 127 -2.34 24.78 -21.84
CA ASN A 127 -2.31 24.31 -23.24
C ASN A 127 -3.19 23.06 -23.51
N GLY A 128 -4.50 23.25 -23.69
CA GLY A 128 -5.54 22.20 -23.83
C GLY A 128 -5.47 21.21 -25.00
N VAL A 129 -4.36 21.11 -25.76
CA VAL A 129 -4.19 20.12 -26.85
C VAL A 129 -2.85 19.38 -26.78
N VAL A 130 -1.80 19.95 -26.18
CA VAL A 130 -0.46 19.32 -26.12
C VAL A 130 -0.28 18.39 -24.91
N ASP A 131 -1.03 18.59 -23.83
CA ASP A 131 -1.02 17.71 -22.64
C ASP A 131 -1.82 16.42 -22.83
N PHE A 132 -2.76 16.41 -23.78
CA PHE A 132 -3.57 15.22 -24.10
C PHE A 132 -2.84 14.25 -25.02
N LEU A 133 -1.80 14.71 -25.72
CA LEU A 133 -0.92 13.85 -26.51
C LEU A 133 0.14 13.28 -25.57
N PRO A 134 0.32 11.95 -25.49
CA PRO A 134 1.26 11.33 -24.55
C PRO A 134 2.70 11.62 -24.98
N SER A 135 3.23 12.83 -24.78
CA SER A 135 4.47 13.28 -25.42
C SER A 135 4.41 13.19 -26.96
N ALA A 136 4.88 14.21 -27.66
CA ALA A 136 5.01 14.15 -29.12
C ALA A 136 5.76 12.89 -29.61
N ALA A 137 6.61 12.31 -28.74
CA ALA A 137 7.32 11.06 -28.98
C ALA A 137 6.41 9.83 -29.05
N THR A 138 5.38 9.69 -28.20
CA THR A 138 4.53 8.49 -28.25
C THR A 138 3.55 8.56 -29.41
N THR A 139 3.08 9.76 -29.78
CA THR A 139 2.30 9.95 -31.02
C THR A 139 3.14 9.65 -32.26
N ALA A 140 4.41 10.06 -32.27
CA ALA A 140 5.33 9.72 -33.36
C ALA A 140 5.60 8.21 -33.43
N VAL A 141 5.80 7.52 -32.30
CA VAL A 141 6.00 6.06 -32.28
C VAL A 141 4.73 5.32 -32.72
N CYS A 142 3.55 5.73 -32.26
CA CYS A 142 2.29 5.14 -32.71
C CYS A 142 2.03 5.37 -34.20
N LEU A 143 2.30 6.58 -34.72
CA LEU A 143 2.17 6.90 -36.14
C LEU A 143 3.17 6.14 -37.00
N LEU A 144 4.43 6.03 -36.56
CA LEU A 144 5.45 5.24 -37.26
C LEU A 144 5.11 3.74 -37.24
N THR A 145 4.56 3.23 -36.13
CA THR A 145 4.12 1.83 -36.03
C THR A 145 2.92 1.56 -36.96
N TRP A 146 2.02 2.52 -37.14
CA TRP A 146 0.87 2.41 -38.05
C TRP A 146 1.25 2.56 -39.53
N LEU A 147 2.32 3.31 -39.86
CA LEU A 147 2.83 3.51 -41.22
C LEU A 147 3.77 2.39 -41.71
N GLN A 148 4.18 1.48 -40.83
CA GLN A 148 5.06 0.34 -41.14
C GLN A 148 4.30 -0.99 -41.24
N VAL A 149 2.95 -0.97 -41.23
CA VAL A 149 2.04 -2.09 -41.48
C VAL A 149 1.34 -1.89 -42.81
#